data_AF-A0AAU2H4W2-F1
#
_entry.id   AF-A0AAU2H4W2-F1
#
_cell.length_a   1.000
_cell.length_b   1.000
_cell.length_c   1.000
_cell.angle_alpha   90.00
_cell.angle_beta   90.00
_cell.angle_gamma   90.00
#
_symmetry.space_group_name_H-M   'P 1'
#
loop_
_entity.id
_entity.type
_entity.pdbx_description
1 polymer ?
#
loop_
_entity_poly.entity_id
_entity_poly.type
_entity_poly.pdbx_seq_one_letter_code
_entity_poly.pdbx_strand_id
1 'polypeptide(L)'
;MPTSRLLWAGLAAAACGAVLCVAGWYGVSGERFAARQIPYLASCTVPGAALIVAGAVLLARTAGAEAAVRVNRPGQEAPSPDEPGPPSSDGPLLRVPGGTLAHRPDCPLVAGRPDAHPAGEAPLEPCPVCEP
;
A
#
# COMPACT_ATOMS: atom_id res chain seq x y z
N MET A 1 -8.95 5.94 -18.21
CA MET A 1 -10.30 6.39 -18.63
C MET A 1 -11.40 6.08 -17.61
N PRO A 2 -11.62 4.82 -17.15
CA PRO A 2 -12.75 4.52 -16.25
C PRO A 2 -12.62 5.14 -14.84
N THR A 3 -11.40 5.23 -14.29
CA THR A 3 -11.13 5.84 -12.97
C THR A 3 -11.46 7.33 -12.91
N SER A 4 -11.16 8.07 -13.98
CA SER A 4 -11.52 9.49 -14.09
C SER A 4 -13.04 9.70 -14.01
N ARG A 5 -13.83 8.86 -14.68
CA ARG A 5 -15.31 8.92 -14.61
C ARG A 5 -15.83 8.59 -13.20
N LEU A 6 -15.23 7.60 -12.53
CA LEU A 6 -15.58 7.23 -11.15
C LEU A 6 -15.22 8.33 -10.14
N LEU A 7 -14.08 8.99 -10.31
CA LEU A 7 -13.67 10.14 -9.49
C LEU A 7 -14.67 11.29 -9.62
N TRP A 8 -14.99 11.69 -10.85
CA TRP A 8 -15.97 12.75 -11.11
C TRP A 8 -17.36 12.38 -10.61
N ALA A 9 -17.79 11.13 -10.80
CA ALA A 9 -19.07 10.65 -10.26
C ALA A 9 -19.09 10.70 -8.73
N GLY A 10 -18.01 10.29 -8.06
CA GLY A 10 -17.89 10.34 -6.60
C GLY A 10 -17.93 11.77 -6.06
N LEU A 11 -17.16 12.68 -6.67
CA LEU A 11 -17.16 14.11 -6.34
C LEU A 11 -18.54 14.74 -6.56
N ALA A 12 -19.17 14.49 -7.70
CA ALA A 12 -20.50 15.02 -8.02
C ALA A 12 -21.57 14.50 -7.06
N ALA A 13 -21.55 13.20 -6.72
CA ALA A 13 -22.46 12.61 -5.74
C ALA A 13 -22.29 13.23 -4.35
N ALA A 14 -21.04 13.36 -3.88
CA ALA A 14 -20.76 13.96 -2.58
C ALA A 14 -21.17 15.43 -2.51
N ALA A 15 -20.87 16.22 -3.55
CA ALA A 15 -21.26 17.62 -3.64
C ALA A 15 -22.79 17.79 -3.69
N CYS A 16 -23.48 17.01 -4.52
CA CYS A 16 -24.94 17.02 -4.59
C CYS A 16 -25.57 16.63 -3.24
N GLY A 17 -25.04 15.60 -2.58
CA GLY A 17 -25.48 15.22 -1.25
C GLY A 17 -25.28 16.31 -0.19
N ALA A 18 -24.15 17.00 -0.21
CA ALA A 18 -23.90 18.15 0.67
C ALA A 18 -24.90 19.29 0.43
N VAL A 19 -25.18 19.62 -0.83
CA VAL A 19 -26.19 20.63 -1.19
C VAL A 19 -27.58 20.25 -0.68
N LEU A 20 -27.97 18.98 -0.82
CA LEU A 20 -29.25 18.48 -0.29
C LEU A 20 -29.31 18.55 1.24
N CYS A 21 -28.23 18.21 1.95
CA CYS A 21 -28.18 18.35 3.40
C CYS A 21 -28.32 19.82 3.84
N VAL A 22 -27.66 20.76 3.15
CA VAL A 22 -27.80 22.21 3.42
C VAL A 22 -29.23 22.68 3.14
N ALA A 23 -29.83 22.26 2.03
CA ALA A 23 -31.21 22.59 1.69
C ALA A 23 -32.21 22.03 2.73
N GLY A 24 -31.99 20.79 3.17
CA GLY A 24 -32.78 20.14 4.22
C GLY A 24 -32.68 20.88 5.56
N TRP A 25 -31.47 21.25 5.97
CA TRP A 25 -31.21 22.07 7.16
C TRP A 25 -31.94 23.42 7.09
N TYR A 26 -31.84 24.11 5.96
CA TYR A 26 -32.51 25.39 5.75
C TYR A 26 -34.04 25.26 5.84
N GLY A 27 -34.61 24.23 5.22
CA GLY A 27 -36.06 23.95 5.29
C GLY A 27 -36.55 23.66 6.71
N VAL A 28 -35.83 22.81 7.46
CA VAL A 28 -36.14 22.52 8.87
C VAL A 28 -36.04 23.76 9.75
N SER A 29 -35.04 24.62 9.52
CA SER A 29 -34.81 25.83 10.31
C SER A 29 -35.96 26.86 10.20
N GLY A 30 -36.70 26.85 9.09
CA GLY A 30 -37.86 27.72 8.89
C GLY A 30 -39.17 27.19 9.49
N GLU A 31 -39.18 25.96 10.01
CA GLU A 31 -40.40 25.28 10.41
C GLU A 31 -40.50 25.09 11.94
N ARG A 32 -41.58 25.63 12.51
CA ARG A 32 -41.83 25.65 13.96
C ARG A 32 -42.45 24.36 14.49
N PHE A 33 -43.11 23.58 13.63
CA PHE A 33 -43.78 22.35 14.03
C PHE A 33 -42.95 21.13 13.63
N ALA A 34 -42.51 20.34 14.63
CA ALA A 34 -41.71 19.12 14.39
C ALA A 34 -42.36 18.15 13.38
N ALA A 35 -43.70 18.02 13.40
CA ALA A 35 -44.42 17.18 12.44
C ALA A 35 -44.22 17.62 10.97
N ARG A 36 -44.02 18.93 10.74
CA ARG A 36 -43.75 19.50 9.41
C ARG A 36 -42.27 19.47 9.04
N GLN A 37 -41.38 19.08 9.96
CA GLN A 37 -39.95 18.89 9.68
C GLN A 37 -39.67 17.55 8.99
N ILE A 38 -40.50 16.52 9.24
CA ILE A 38 -40.35 15.16 8.70
C ILE A 38 -40.18 15.14 7.17
N PRO A 39 -40.98 15.88 6.38
CA PRO A 39 -40.82 15.92 4.93
C PRO A 39 -39.43 16.39 4.47
N TYR A 40 -38.83 17.40 5.12
CA TYR A 40 -37.50 17.91 4.74
C TYR A 40 -36.37 16.92 5.08
N LEU A 41 -36.51 16.20 6.20
CA LEU A 41 -35.57 15.14 6.56
C LEU A 41 -35.64 14.00 5.54
N ALA A 42 -36.85 13.58 5.19
CA ALA A 42 -37.09 12.48 4.25
C ALA A 42 -36.67 12.82 2.81
N SER A 43 -36.93 14.04 2.33
CA SER A 43 -36.69 14.42 0.93
C SER A 43 -35.30 15.00 0.66
N CYS A 44 -34.64 15.58 1.65
CA CYS A 44 -33.34 16.24 1.47
C CYS A 44 -32.23 15.57 2.30
N THR A 45 -32.41 15.45 3.62
CA THR A 45 -31.29 15.07 4.50
C THR A 45 -30.92 13.60 4.39
N VAL A 46 -31.89 12.69 4.42
CA VAL A 46 -31.65 11.24 4.25
C VAL A 46 -31.04 10.92 2.89
N PRO A 47 -31.61 11.35 1.74
CA PRO A 47 -30.99 11.10 0.44
C PRO A 47 -29.66 11.85 0.27
N GLY A 48 -29.52 13.04 0.84
CA GLY A 48 -28.26 13.78 0.84
C GLY A 48 -27.12 13.04 1.57
N ALA A 49 -27.39 12.52 2.76
CA ALA A 49 -26.46 11.68 3.50
C ALA A 49 -26.11 10.39 2.74
N ALA A 50 -27.10 9.74 2.11
CA ALA A 50 -26.86 8.55 1.29
C ALA A 50 -25.94 8.86 0.10
N LEU A 51 -26.12 10.00 -0.57
CA LEU A 51 -25.26 10.45 -1.67
C LEU A 51 -23.84 10.76 -1.22
N ILE A 52 -23.67 11.38 -0.05
CA ILE A 52 -22.34 11.63 0.54
C ILE A 52 -21.61 10.31 0.79
N VAL A 53 -22.27 9.32 1.41
CA VAL A 53 -21.69 8.00 1.68
C VAL A 53 -21.34 7.29 0.38
N ALA A 54 -22.25 7.26 -0.60
CA ALA A 54 -22.00 6.65 -1.90
C ALA A 54 -20.82 7.32 -2.63
N GLY A 55 -20.75 8.66 -2.60
CA GLY A 55 -19.64 9.43 -3.17
C GLY A 55 -18.30 9.12 -2.49
N ALA A 56 -18.28 9.06 -1.15
CA ALA A 56 -17.08 8.71 -0.38
C ALA A 56 -16.59 7.29 -0.71
N VAL A 57 -17.52 6.32 -0.83
CA VAL A 57 -17.18 4.95 -1.25
C VAL A 57 -16.55 4.95 -2.65
N LEU A 58 -17.13 5.66 -3.62
CA LEU A 58 -16.56 5.74 -4.98
C LEU A 58 -15.15 6.35 -4.97
N LEU A 59 -14.94 7.42 -4.21
CA LEU A 59 -13.62 8.07 -4.07
C LEU A 59 -12.60 7.14 -3.41
N ALA A 60 -12.99 6.43 -2.34
CA ALA A 60 -12.11 5.44 -1.68
C ALA A 60 -11.70 4.31 -2.63
N ARG A 61 -12.62 3.84 -3.49
CA ARG A 61 -12.33 2.80 -4.49
C ARG A 61 -11.35 3.30 -5.55
N THR A 62 -11.44 4.56 -5.95
CA THR A 62 -10.47 5.15 -6.89
C THR A 62 -9.09 5.35 -6.27
N ALA A 63 -9.00 5.81 -5.02
CA ALA A 63 -7.73 5.97 -4.31
C ALA A 63 -7.05 4.61 -4.02
N GLY A 64 -7.83 3.60 -3.62
CA GLY A 64 -7.33 2.24 -3.41
C GLY A 64 -6.83 1.57 -4.68
N ALA A 65 -7.48 1.82 -5.82
CA ALA A 65 -7.00 1.34 -7.11
C ALA A 65 -5.66 1.97 -7.51
N GLU A 66 -5.47 3.27 -7.26
CA GLU A 66 -4.18 3.94 -7.51
C GLU A 66 -3.08 3.44 -6.58
N ALA A 67 -3.38 3.23 -5.30
CA ALA A 67 -2.44 2.66 -4.34
C ALA A 67 -2.03 1.22 -4.71
N ALA A 68 -2.97 0.38 -5.14
CA ALA A 68 -2.67 -0.97 -5.62
C ALA A 68 -1.78 -0.96 -6.87
N VAL A 69 -2.01 -0.04 -7.82
CA VAL A 69 -1.15 0.13 -9.00
C VAL A 69 0.25 0.61 -8.62
N ARG A 70 0.38 1.48 -7.60
CA ARG A 70 1.68 1.95 -7.09
C ARG A 70 2.47 0.80 -6.45
N VAL A 71 1.83 -0.01 -5.61
CA VAL A 71 2.46 -1.16 -4.95
C VAL A 71 2.86 -2.25 -5.95
N ASN A 72 2.05 -2.45 -7.00
CA ASN A 72 2.31 -3.49 -8.01
C ASN A 72 3.20 -3.01 -9.17
N ARG A 73 3.74 -1.79 -9.10
CA ARG A 73 4.78 -1.33 -10.02
C ARG A 73 6.13 -1.76 -9.42
N PRO A 74 6.83 -2.76 -9.98
CA PRO A 74 8.18 -3.08 -9.54
C PRO A 74 9.03 -1.80 -9.62
N GLY A 75 9.77 -1.55 -8.54
CA GLY A 75 10.42 -0.26 -8.25
C GLY A 75 11.13 0.31 -9.46
N GLN A 76 10.69 1.48 -9.91
CA GLN A 76 11.59 2.45 -10.53
C GLN A 76 12.46 3.06 -9.44
N GLU A 77 13.26 2.23 -8.79
CA GLU A 77 14.46 2.71 -8.12
C GLU A 77 15.52 2.67 -9.22
N ALA A 78 15.97 3.85 -9.67
CA ALA A 78 17.16 3.89 -10.50
C ALA A 78 18.28 3.22 -9.70
N PRO A 79 19.07 2.30 -10.28
CA PRO A 79 20.15 1.67 -9.54
C PRO A 79 21.08 2.77 -9.04
N SER A 80 21.14 2.94 -7.72
CA SER A 80 22.23 3.63 -7.06
C SER A 80 23.52 2.88 -7.46
N PRO A 81 24.57 3.56 -7.94
CA PRO A 81 25.81 2.90 -8.37
C PRO A 81 26.55 2.12 -7.27
N ASP A 82 26.07 2.17 -6.02
CA ASP A 82 26.77 1.67 -4.84
C ASP A 82 26.06 0.48 -4.13
N GLU A 83 24.96 -0.06 -4.68
CA GLU A 83 24.37 -1.30 -4.15
C GLU A 83 25.06 -2.52 -4.80
N PRO A 84 25.77 -3.37 -4.03
CA PRO A 84 26.26 -4.64 -4.56
C PRO A 84 25.06 -5.46 -5.05
N GLY A 85 25.13 -5.90 -6.30
CA GLY A 85 24.07 -6.66 -6.96
C GLY A 85 23.66 -7.91 -6.18
N PRO A 86 22.52 -8.54 -6.55
CA PRO A 86 21.98 -9.69 -5.83
C PRO A 86 23.07 -10.75 -5.59
N PRO A 87 23.17 -11.31 -4.37
CA PRO A 87 24.23 -12.24 -4.02
C PRO A 87 24.18 -13.42 -4.99
N SER A 88 25.20 -13.53 -5.83
CA SER A 88 25.33 -14.64 -6.77
C SER A 88 25.78 -15.89 -6.02
N SER A 89 25.08 -16.99 -6.23
CA SER A 89 25.46 -18.32 -5.74
C SER A 89 26.77 -18.84 -6.34
N ASP A 90 27.28 -18.22 -7.41
CA ASP A 90 28.48 -18.64 -8.15
C ASP A 90 29.79 -18.04 -7.59
N GLY A 91 29.72 -17.30 -6.48
CA GLY A 91 30.91 -16.71 -5.84
C GLY A 91 31.74 -17.74 -5.05
N PRO A 92 32.98 -17.37 -4.67
CA PRO A 92 33.84 -18.24 -3.86
C PRO A 92 33.21 -18.53 -2.50
N LEU A 93 33.39 -19.75 -2.00
CA LEU A 93 32.89 -20.15 -0.68
C LEU A 93 33.46 -19.25 0.42
N LEU A 94 32.61 -18.90 1.38
CA LEU A 94 32.92 -18.02 2.49
C LEU A 94 33.02 -18.81 3.80
N ARG A 95 33.77 -18.27 4.76
CA ARG A 95 33.83 -18.76 6.14
C ARG A 95 33.72 -17.59 7.12
N VAL A 96 33.25 -17.91 8.32
CA VAL A 96 33.25 -16.99 9.46
C VAL A 96 34.54 -17.17 10.28
N PRO A 97 35.11 -16.13 10.91
CA PRO A 97 36.29 -16.28 11.75
C PRO A 97 36.05 -17.29 12.88
N GLY A 98 36.99 -18.23 13.05
CA GLY A 98 36.87 -19.32 14.02
C GLY A 98 35.88 -20.43 13.65
N GLY A 99 35.15 -20.31 12.53
CA GLY A 99 34.25 -21.35 12.02
C GLY A 99 34.99 -22.45 11.27
N THR A 100 34.43 -23.67 11.33
CA THR A 100 34.90 -24.86 10.61
C THR A 100 34.09 -25.17 9.36
N LEU A 101 33.08 -24.36 9.04
CA LEU A 101 32.14 -24.58 7.94
C LEU A 101 32.44 -23.68 6.74
N ALA A 102 32.27 -24.23 5.54
CA ALA A 102 32.24 -23.50 4.29
C ALA A 102 30.80 -23.16 3.90
N HIS A 103 30.57 -21.93 3.46
CA HIS A 103 29.25 -21.39 3.15
C HIS A 103 29.19 -20.87 1.72
N ARG A 104 28.04 -21.03 1.06
CA ARG A 104 27.73 -20.33 -0.19
C ARG A 104 27.55 -18.82 0.09
N PRO A 105 27.88 -17.90 -0.83
CA PRO A 105 27.81 -16.45 -0.58
C PRO A 105 26.45 -15.91 -0.14
N ASP A 106 25.37 -16.59 -0.52
CA ASP A 106 23.98 -16.26 -0.18
C ASP A 106 23.46 -17.02 1.06
N CYS A 107 24.31 -17.81 1.75
CA CYS A 107 23.91 -18.51 2.96
C CYS A 107 23.51 -17.48 4.05
N PRO A 108 22.35 -17.62 4.71
CA PRO A 108 21.88 -16.66 5.72
C PRO A 108 22.81 -16.52 6.93
N LEU A 109 23.74 -17.46 7.12
CA LEU A 109 24.75 -17.42 8.19
C LEU A 109 25.94 -16.51 7.86
N VAL A 110 26.17 -16.19 6.59
CA VAL A 110 27.22 -15.25 6.12
C VAL A 110 26.64 -14.00 5.45
N ALA A 111 25.40 -14.04 4.98
CA ALA A 111 24.70 -12.88 4.44
C ALA A 111 24.59 -11.79 5.52
N GLY A 112 25.20 -10.62 5.26
CA GLY A 112 25.24 -9.50 6.21
C GLY A 112 26.27 -9.63 7.34
N ARG A 113 27.16 -10.63 7.31
CA ARG A 113 28.29 -10.75 8.24
C ARG A 113 29.53 -10.06 7.70
N PRO A 114 29.96 -8.91 8.27
CA PRO A 114 31.10 -8.14 7.75
C PRO A 114 32.45 -8.84 7.99
N ASP A 115 32.47 -9.84 8.88
CA ASP A 115 33.62 -10.64 9.24
C ASP A 115 33.80 -11.90 8.37
N ALA A 116 32.83 -12.20 7.50
CA ALA A 116 32.92 -13.31 6.56
C ALA A 116 34.01 -13.03 5.50
N HIS A 117 34.86 -14.02 5.25
CA HIS A 117 35.97 -13.92 4.30
C HIS A 117 36.08 -15.20 3.47
N PRO A 118 36.79 -15.18 2.33
CA PRO A 118 36.95 -16.37 1.48
C PRO A 118 37.54 -17.56 2.25
N ALA A 119 36.98 -18.75 2.03
CA ALA A 119 37.38 -20.00 2.67
C ALA A 119 38.85 -20.39 2.40
N GLY A 120 39.37 -20.04 1.21
CA GLY A 120 40.70 -20.45 0.76
C GLY A 120 40.82 -21.97 0.60
N GLU A 121 42.02 -22.51 0.73
CA GLU A 121 42.29 -23.96 0.63
C GLU A 121 42.14 -24.71 1.97
N ALA A 122 41.57 -24.07 2.99
CA ALA A 122 41.41 -24.70 4.30
C ALA A 122 40.41 -25.87 4.22
N PRO A 123 40.68 -27.02 4.88
CA PRO A 123 39.74 -28.13 4.94
C PRO A 123 38.58 -27.74 5.87
N LEU A 124 37.48 -27.26 5.29
CA LEU A 124 36.25 -26.89 5.98
C LEU A 124 35.16 -27.91 5.64
N GLU A 125 34.29 -28.20 6.59
CA GLU A 125 33.12 -29.04 6.34
C GLU A 125 32.06 -28.22 5.58
N PRO A 126 31.32 -28.84 4.64
CA PRO A 126 30.24 -28.14 3.94
C PRO A 126 29.13 -27.78 4.93
N CYS A 127 28.66 -26.55 4.89
CA CYS A 127 27.56 -26.12 5.76
C CYS A 127 26.26 -26.87 5.39
N PRO A 128 25.57 -27.51 6.35
CA PRO A 128 24.34 -28.27 6.08
C PRO A 128 23.13 -27.37 5.75
N VAL A 129 23.26 -26.05 5.92
CA VAL A 129 22.17 -25.10 5.65
C VAL A 129 22.15 -24.68 4.18
N CYS A 130 23.32 -24.45 3.59
CA CYS A 130 23.43 -23.99 2.21
C CYS A 130 23.98 -25.03 1.24
N GLU A 131 24.45 -26.18 1.75
CA GLU A 131 24.93 -27.33 0.98
C GLU A 131 25.79 -26.90 -0.24
N PRO A 132 26.94 -26.26 0.01
CA PRO A 132 27.77 -25.64 -1.03
C PRO A 132 28.45 -26.64 -1.97
#